data_AF-A0A6A1XIU7-F1
#
_entry.id   AF-A0A6A1XIU7-F1
#
_cell.length_a   1.000
_cell.length_b   1.000
_cell.length_c   1.000
_cell.angle_alpha   90.00
_cell.angle_beta   90.00
_cell.angle_gamma   90.00
#
_symmetry.space_group_name_H-M   'P 1'
#
loop_
_entity.id
_entity.type
_entity.pdbx_description
1 polymer ?
#
loop_
_entity_poly.entity_id
_entity_poly.type
_entity_poly.pdbx_seq_one_letter_code
_entity_poly.pdbx_strand_id
1 'polypeptide(L)' 'MNIEEAKSIQLEDYLRRMGFNPVKQQGDSIWYCSPFREEKTPSFKVNTDRNLWYDFDAPI' A
#
# COMPACT_ATOMS: atom_id res chain seq x y z
N MET A 1 -14.00 14.92 -7.49
CA MET A 1 -12.82 14.07 -7.66
C MET A 1 -12.76 13.59 -9.09
N ASN A 2 -11.77 14.05 -9.85
CA ASN A 2 -11.42 13.54 -11.17
C ASN A 2 -10.29 12.50 -11.07
N ILE A 3 -9.90 11.90 -12.20
CA ILE A 3 -8.88 10.84 -12.24
C ILE A 3 -7.51 11.33 -11.76
N GLU A 4 -7.13 12.56 -12.09
CA GLU A 4 -5.82 13.13 -11.71
C GLU A 4 -5.79 13.47 -10.21
N GLU A 5 -6.89 14.01 -9.67
CA GLU A 5 -7.07 14.21 -8.23
C GLU A 5 -6.99 12.87 -7.48
N ALA A 6 -7.65 11.82 -7.97
CA ALA A 6 -7.59 10.50 -7.36
C ALA A 6 -6.16 9.91 -7.35
N LYS A 7 -5.40 10.05 -8.44
CA LYS A 7 -4.00 9.58 -8.52
C LYS A 7 -3.05 10.34 -7.60
N SER A 8 -3.42 11.56 -7.18
CA SER A 8 -2.61 12.39 -6.26
C SER A 8 -2.76 11.98 -4.79
N ILE A 9 -3.75 11.15 -4.47
CA ILE A 9 -3.95 10.62 -3.10
C ILE A 9 -2.77 9.72 -2.74
N GLN A 10 -2.04 10.10 -1.69
CA GLN A 10 -0.94 9.31 -1.16
C GLN A 10 -1.45 7.97 -0.62
N LEU A 11 -0.98 6.86 -1.19
CA LEU A 11 -1.41 5.51 -0.82
C LEU A 11 -1.13 5.19 0.65
N GLU A 12 -0.03 5.68 1.20
CA GLU A 12 0.30 5.55 2.63
C GLU A 12 -0.78 6.20 3.52
N ASP A 13 -1.12 7.46 3.26
CA ASP A 13 -2.15 8.17 4.01
C ASP A 13 -3.52 7.51 3.86
N TYR A 14 -3.84 7.03 2.66
CA TYR A 14 -5.08 6.31 2.38
C TYR A 14 -5.16 5.01 3.21
N LEU A 15 -4.11 4.18 3.19
CA LEU A 15 -4.07 2.93 3.93
C LEU A 15 -4.13 3.17 5.45
N ARG A 16 -3.42 4.19 5.96
CA ARG A 16 -3.48 4.57 7.37
C ARG A 16 -4.90 4.97 7.79
N ARG A 17 -5.62 5.74 6.97
CA ARG A 17 -7.02 6.14 7.23
C ARG A 17 -7.97 4.94 7.22
N MET A 18 -7.66 3.92 6.42
CA MET A 18 -8.41 2.66 6.38
C MET A 18 -8.08 1.72 7.55
N GLY A 19 -7.10 2.08 8.41
CA GLY A 19 -6.72 1.30 9.59
C GLY A 19 -5.57 0.30 9.35
N PHE A 20 -4.94 0.32 8.17
CA PHE A 20 -3.78 -0.51 7.89
C PHE A 20 -2.52 0.16 8.43
N ASN A 21 -1.78 -0.59 9.24
CA ASN A 21 -0.52 -0.12 9.83
C ASN A 21 0.67 -0.68 9.05
N PRO A 22 1.72 0.13 8.85
CA PRO A 22 2.95 -0.35 8.21
C PRO A 22 3.61 -1.43 9.07
N VAL A 23 4.00 -2.53 8.43
CA VAL A 23 4.72 -3.65 9.07
C VAL A 23 6.22 -3.42 9.00
N LYS A 24 6.72 -2.86 7.88
CA LYS A 24 8.14 -2.57 7.67
C LYS A 24 8.32 -1.41 6.70
N GLN A 25 9.35 -0.58 6.92
CA GLN A 25 9.77 0.44 5.97
C GLN A 25 11.23 0.24 5.56
N GLN A 26 11.52 0.39 4.26
CA GLN A 26 12.85 0.28 3.66
C GLN A 26 12.98 1.32 2.54
N GLY A 27 13.67 2.43 2.81
CA GLY A 27 13.69 3.58 1.90
C GLY A 27 12.27 4.05 1.60
N ASP A 28 11.97 4.26 0.31
CA ASP A 28 10.65 4.70 -0.17
C ASP A 28 9.63 3.57 -0.26
N SER A 29 9.93 2.40 0.30
CA SER A 29 9.03 1.24 0.28
C SER A 29 8.47 0.94 1.67
N ILE A 30 7.15 0.95 1.77
CA ILE A 30 6.42 0.56 2.97
C ILE A 30 5.71 -0.76 2.69
N TRP A 31 5.84 -1.70 3.61
CA TRP A 31 5.25 -3.03 3.55
C TRP A 31 4.07 -3.12 4.52
N TYR A 32 2.97 -3.67 4.04
CA TYR A 32 1.74 -3.94 4.78
C TYR A 32 1.36 -5.40 4.62
N CYS A 33 0.54 -5.93 5.54
CA CYS A 33 -0.28 -7.08 5.20
C CYS A 33 -1.29 -6.67 4.11
N SER A 34 -1.55 -7.56 3.16
CA SER A 34 -2.47 -7.32 2.05
C SER A 34 -3.84 -6.90 2.58
N PRO A 35 -4.41 -5.79 2.10
CA PRO A 35 -5.75 -5.38 2.47
C PRO A 35 -6.84 -6.31 1.90
N PHE A 36 -6.46 -7.27 1.05
CA PHE A 36 -7.37 -8.16 0.35
C PHE A 36 -7.53 -9.54 1.01
N ARG A 37 -6.69 -9.87 2.00
CA ARG A 37 -6.72 -11.17 2.70
C ARG A 37 -6.09 -11.10 4.07
N GLU A 38 -6.43 -12.07 4.92
CA GLU A 38 -5.74 -12.24 6.20
C GLU A 38 -4.41 -12.96 5.97
N GLU A 39 -3.31 -12.26 6.22
CA GLU A 39 -1.97 -12.82 6.13
C GLU A 39 -1.09 -12.40 7.32
N LYS A 40 -0.13 -13.26 7.67
CA LYS A 40 0.84 -13.01 8.75
C LYS A 40 2.15 -12.40 8.23
N THR A 41 2.50 -12.70 6.97
CA THR A 41 3.71 -12.20 6.33
C THR A 41 3.29 -11.10 5.36
N PRO A 42 3.84 -9.88 5.46
CA PRO A 42 3.43 -8.77 4.60
C PRO A 42 3.84 -9.01 3.14
N SER A 43 2.87 -9.05 2.22
CA SER A 43 3.08 -9.15 0.77
C SER A 43 2.79 -7.86 0.01
N PHE A 44 2.17 -6.86 0.66
CA PHE A 44 1.71 -5.65 -0.02
C PHE A 44 2.73 -4.52 0.14
N LYS A 45 3.35 -4.12 -0.97
CA LYS A 45 4.40 -3.10 -1.00
C LYS A 45 3.87 -1.81 -1.63
N VAL A 46 3.92 -0.72 -0.89
CA VAL A 46 3.69 0.65 -1.38
C VAL A 46 5.04 1.33 -1.62
N ASN A 47 5.19 1.95 -2.78
CA ASN A 47 6.30 2.85 -3.08
C ASN A 47 5.80 4.31 -2.96
N THR A 48 6.33 5.06 -2.00
CA THR A 48 5.88 6.42 -1.67
C THR A 48 6.36 7.46 -2.69
N ASP A 49 7.52 7.26 -3.32
CA ASP A 49 8.03 8.15 -4.37
C ASP A 49 7.16 8.09 -5.64
N ARG A 50 6.80 6.88 -6.07
CA ARG A 50 5.99 6.64 -7.27
C ARG A 50 4.48 6.68 -7.02
N ASN A 51 4.06 6.69 -5.77
CA ASN A 51 2.67 6.52 -5.34
C ASN A 51 1.98 5.30 -5.98
N LEU A 52 2.67 4.15 -5.99
CA LEU A 52 2.19 2.89 -6.57
C LEU A 52 2.28 1.76 -5.55
N TRP A 53 1.50 0.71 -5.75
CA TRP A 53 1.56 -0.50 -4.94
C TRP A 53 1.74 -1.75 -5.80
N TYR A 54 2.24 -2.81 -5.17
CA TYR A 54 2.30 -4.16 -5.73
C TYR A 54 2.03 -5.17 -4.63
N ASP A 55 1.20 -6.16 -4.92
CA ASP A 55 0.91 -7.26 -4.00
C ASP A 55 1.58 -8.55 -4.50
N PHE A 56 2.59 -9.02 -3.77
CA PHE A 56 3.42 -10.16 -4.16
C PHE A 56 2.73 -11.52 -4.04
N ASP A 57 1.60 -11.59 -3.34
CA ASP A 57 0.83 -12.82 -3.12
C ASP A 57 -0.59 -12.70 -3.72
N ALA A 58 -0.78 -11.74 -4.64
CA ALA A 58 -2.01 -11.66 -5.42
C ALA A 58 -2.14 -12.90 -6.34
N PRO A 59 -3.31 -13.55 -6.36
CA PRO A 59 -3.56 -14.66 -7.28
C PRO A 59 -3.48 -14.17 -8.73
N ILE A 60 -2.94 -15.01 -9.61
CA ILE A 60 -2.86 -14.79 -11.07
C ILE A 60 -4.21 -15.11 -11.71
#